data_AF-A0A7S1EKA9-F1
#
_entry.id   AF-A0A7S1EKA9-F1
#
_cell.length_a   1.000
_cell.length_b   1.000
_cell.length_c   1.000
_cell.angle_alpha   90.00
_cell.angle_beta   90.00
_cell.angle_gamma   90.00
#
_symmetry.space_group_name_H-M   'P 1'
#
loop_
_entity.id
_entity.type
_entity.pdbx_description
1 polymer ?
#
loop_
_entity_poly.entity_id
_entity_poly.type
_entity_poly.pdbx_seq_one_letter_code
_entity_poly.pdbx_strand_id
1 'polypeptide(L)'
;GIRSRSCSSLGVSRAVLIATRYSIVRLQGGDEGGKGECSVLDHLQQLRLLMPVTATAYALHFVGEEMNRVYGMLEGMLRRDPKALTSKDGLEFLAEVHAATAGLKAVVAAASANGIETCRKLCGGHGYSALSGLPTMAVDYLSAVTLEGTE
;
A
#
# COMPACT_ATOMS: atom_id res chain seq x y z
N GLY A 1 -18.94 7.99 2.23
CA GLY A 1 -17.54 7.98 2.69
C GLY A 1 -17.16 6.79 3.57
N ILE A 2 -17.53 5.55 3.20
CA ILE A 2 -17.07 4.31 3.88
C ILE A 2 -16.04 3.53 3.02
N ARG A 3 -15.81 3.95 1.77
CA ARG A 3 -14.92 3.29 0.81
C ARG A 3 -13.42 3.60 0.97
N SER A 4 -13.04 4.57 1.81
CA SER A 4 -11.64 5.04 1.90
C SER A 4 -10.75 4.21 2.85
N ARG A 5 -11.33 3.32 3.67
CA ARG A 5 -10.66 2.78 4.88
C ARG A 5 -9.82 1.51 4.64
N SER A 6 -9.89 0.90 3.45
CA SER A 6 -9.13 -0.30 3.07
C SER A 6 -8.42 -0.15 1.73
N CYS A 7 -8.42 1.06 1.17
CA CYS A 7 -8.02 1.26 -0.22
C CYS A 7 -6.51 1.05 -0.39
N SER A 8 -5.67 1.66 0.45
CA SER A 8 -4.21 1.68 0.25
C SER A 8 -3.54 0.30 0.30
N SER A 9 -3.77 -0.49 1.37
CA SER A 9 -3.18 -1.83 1.43
C SER A 9 -3.75 -2.76 0.35
N LEU A 10 -5.05 -2.66 0.03
CA LEU A 10 -5.68 -3.46 -1.01
C LEU A 10 -5.12 -3.13 -2.40
N GLY A 11 -4.84 -1.85 -2.67
CA GLY A 11 -4.24 -1.38 -3.91
C GLY A 11 -2.84 -1.96 -4.13
N VAL A 12 -1.98 -1.83 -3.13
CA VAL A 12 -0.62 -2.38 -3.18
C VAL A 12 -0.66 -3.91 -3.29
N SER A 13 -1.48 -4.59 -2.48
CA SER A 13 -1.63 -6.05 -2.55
C SER A 13 -2.11 -6.54 -3.91
N ARG A 14 -3.03 -5.83 -4.57
CA ARG A 14 -3.46 -6.14 -5.94
C ARG A 14 -2.34 -5.93 -6.94
N ALA A 15 -1.60 -4.83 -6.85
CA ALA A 15 -0.47 -4.56 -7.72
C ALA A 15 0.64 -5.62 -7.57
N VAL A 16 0.95 -6.01 -6.33
CA VAL A 16 1.88 -7.11 -6.02
C VAL A 16 1.40 -8.41 -6.62
N LEU A 17 0.13 -8.78 -6.44
CA LEU A 17 -0.44 -10.00 -7.00
C LEU A 17 -0.29 -10.05 -8.54
N ILE A 18 -0.59 -8.95 -9.23
CA ILE A 18 -0.45 -8.84 -10.68
C ILE A 18 1.02 -9.02 -11.09
N ALA A 19 1.93 -8.28 -10.44
CA ALA A 19 3.36 -8.35 -10.74
C ALA A 19 3.94 -9.75 -10.48
N THR A 20 3.56 -10.41 -9.37
CA THR A 20 4.01 -11.77 -9.05
C THR A 20 3.52 -12.77 -10.09
N ARG A 21 2.22 -12.76 -10.42
CA ARG A 21 1.65 -13.68 -11.42
C ARG A 21 2.26 -13.45 -12.80
N TYR A 22 2.41 -12.19 -13.19
CA TYR A 22 3.08 -11.84 -14.44
C TYR A 22 4.53 -12.33 -14.46
N SER A 23 5.27 -12.17 -13.36
CA SER A 23 6.68 -12.60 -13.27
C SER A 23 6.83 -14.11 -13.37
N ILE A 24 5.88 -14.89 -12.85
CA ILE A 24 5.89 -16.36 -12.96
C ILE A 24 5.72 -16.80 -14.41
N VAL A 25 4.73 -16.22 -15.12
CA VAL A 25 4.37 -16.62 -16.49
C VAL A 25 5.34 -16.06 -17.53
N ARG A 26 5.90 -14.88 -17.28
CA ARG A 26 6.81 -14.23 -18.21
C ARG A 26 8.14 -14.97 -18.22
N LEU A 27 8.50 -15.48 -19.39
CA LEU A 27 9.84 -16.00 -19.66
C LEU A 27 10.67 -14.91 -20.35
N GLN A 28 11.89 -14.68 -19.86
CA GLN A 28 12.81 -13.73 -20.45
C GLN A 28 14.24 -13.99 -19.98
N GLY A 29 15.18 -13.95 -20.92
CA GLY A 29 16.58 -14.27 -20.66
C GLY A 29 16.76 -15.78 -20.68
N GLY A 30 17.52 -16.25 -21.67
CA GLY A 30 17.95 -17.64 -21.76
C GLY A 30 19.39 -17.77 -21.27
N ASP A 31 19.70 -18.93 -20.69
CA ASP A 31 21.06 -19.31 -20.34
C ASP A 31 21.87 -19.60 -21.62
N GLU A 32 23.17 -19.28 -21.65
CA GLU A 32 24.07 -19.56 -22.79
C GLU A 32 24.19 -21.07 -23.06
N GLY A 33 23.74 -21.92 -22.13
CA GLY A 33 23.74 -23.38 -22.20
C GLY A 33 22.52 -24.04 -22.87
N GLY A 34 21.62 -23.29 -23.53
CA GLY A 34 20.54 -23.86 -24.34
C GLY A 34 19.31 -24.37 -23.57
N LYS A 35 19.16 -24.02 -22.29
CA LYS A 35 18.03 -24.41 -21.43
C LYS A 35 16.81 -23.48 -21.53
N GLY A 36 16.40 -23.10 -22.75
CA GLY A 36 15.21 -22.27 -22.96
C GLY A 36 15.24 -20.92 -22.22
N GLU A 37 14.11 -20.21 -22.24
CA GLU A 37 13.95 -18.96 -21.50
C GLU A 37 13.55 -19.24 -20.03
N CYS A 38 14.21 -18.58 -19.07
CA CYS A 38 13.90 -18.69 -17.65
C CYS A 38 12.74 -17.75 -17.26
N SER A 39 12.04 -18.09 -16.17
CA SER A 39 11.00 -17.22 -15.61
C SER A 39 11.61 -15.92 -15.11
N VAL A 40 10.90 -14.81 -15.31
CA VAL A 40 11.35 -13.51 -14.82
C VAL A 40 11.44 -13.49 -13.30
N LEU A 41 10.62 -14.29 -12.60
CA LEU A 41 10.68 -14.43 -11.16
C LEU A 41 12.00 -15.05 -10.66
N ASP A 42 12.67 -15.87 -11.47
CA ASP A 42 13.92 -16.53 -11.08
C ASP A 42 15.11 -15.55 -11.05
N HIS A 43 14.96 -14.38 -11.69
CA HIS A 43 15.98 -13.34 -11.65
C HIS A 43 16.07 -12.71 -10.27
N LEU A 44 17.26 -12.75 -9.67
CA LEU A 44 17.52 -12.13 -8.37
C LEU A 44 17.14 -10.65 -8.31
N GLN A 45 17.28 -9.91 -9.41
CA GLN A 45 16.87 -8.51 -9.48
C GLN A 45 15.35 -8.35 -9.35
N GLN A 46 14.56 -9.24 -9.96
CA GLN A 46 13.10 -9.23 -9.85
C GLN A 46 12.67 -9.48 -8.39
N LEU A 47 13.24 -10.49 -7.75
CA LEU A 47 12.96 -10.83 -6.34
C LEU A 47 13.35 -9.70 -5.39
N ARG A 48 14.51 -9.07 -5.60
CA ARG A 48 14.99 -7.93 -4.77
C ARG A 48 14.05 -6.73 -4.80
N LEU A 49 13.32 -6.53 -5.90
CA LEU A 49 12.37 -5.43 -6.04
C LEU A 49 10.95 -5.83 -5.59
N LEU A 50 10.54 -7.08 -5.81
CA LEU A 50 9.21 -7.57 -5.48
C LEU A 50 9.02 -7.85 -3.99
N MET A 51 10.05 -8.38 -3.31
CA MET A 51 9.97 -8.76 -1.90
C MET A 51 9.73 -7.56 -0.97
N PRO A 52 10.41 -6.41 -1.11
CA PRO A 52 10.14 -5.23 -0.29
C PRO A 52 8.71 -4.70 -0.46
N VAL A 53 8.20 -4.64 -1.69
CA VAL A 53 6.83 -4.14 -1.94
C VAL A 53 5.79 -5.08 -1.33
N THR A 54 6.05 -6.40 -1.37
CA THR A 54 5.21 -7.39 -0.68
C THR A 54 5.22 -7.17 0.83
N ALA A 55 6.40 -6.97 1.43
CA ALA A 55 6.53 -6.68 2.85
C ALA A 55 5.80 -5.37 3.24
N THR A 56 5.91 -4.32 2.41
CA THR A 56 5.17 -3.07 2.58
C THR A 56 3.66 -3.30 2.55
N ALA A 57 3.15 -4.14 1.64
CA ALA A 57 1.72 -4.45 1.57
C ALA A 57 1.19 -5.04 2.89
N TYR A 58 1.94 -5.96 3.50
CA TYR A 58 1.58 -6.53 4.81
C TYR A 58 1.73 -5.52 5.95
N ALA A 59 2.80 -4.72 5.95
CA ALA A 59 2.99 -3.67 6.96
C ALA A 59 1.82 -2.67 6.94
N LEU A 60 1.42 -2.21 5.75
CA LEU A 60 0.27 -1.32 5.57
C LEU A 60 -1.05 -1.95 6.03
N HIS A 61 -1.20 -3.26 5.87
CA HIS A 61 -2.37 -3.98 6.36
C HIS A 61 -2.47 -3.94 7.89
N PHE A 62 -1.40 -4.30 8.59
CA PHE A 62 -1.37 -4.28 10.06
C PHE A 62 -1.50 -2.87 10.63
N VAL A 63 -0.87 -1.88 9.99
CA VAL A 63 -1.04 -0.47 10.34
C VAL A 63 -2.52 -0.05 10.24
N GLY A 64 -3.22 -0.47 9.19
CA GLY A 64 -4.63 -0.21 9.02
C GLY A 64 -5.50 -0.87 10.10
N GLU A 65 -5.20 -2.12 10.47
CA GLU A 65 -5.89 -2.82 11.56
C GLU A 65 -5.68 -2.13 12.91
N GLU A 66 -4.45 -1.75 13.23
CA GLU A 66 -4.15 -1.06 14.48
C GLU A 66 -4.83 0.31 14.55
N MET A 67 -4.86 1.04 13.43
CA MET A 67 -5.58 2.30 13.36
C MET A 67 -7.08 2.13 13.60
N ASN A 68 -7.69 1.07 13.05
CA ASN A 68 -9.09 0.74 13.32
C ASN A 68 -9.33 0.41 14.80
N ARG A 69 -8.39 -0.28 15.44
CA ARG A 69 -8.44 -0.58 16.88
C ARG A 69 -8.45 0.70 17.71
N VAL A 70 -7.54 1.64 17.41
CA VAL A 70 -7.45 2.93 18.10
C VAL A 70 -8.73 3.76 17.91
N TYR A 71 -9.26 3.86 16.69
CA TYR A 71 -10.52 4.55 16.45
C TYR A 71 -11.71 3.89 17.16
N GLY A 72 -11.76 2.55 17.21
CA GLY A 72 -12.79 1.82 17.93
C GLY A 72 -12.73 2.06 19.45
N MET A 73 -11.53 2.20 20.02
CA MET A 73 -11.37 2.61 21.41
C MET A 73 -11.90 4.03 21.65
N LEU A 74 -11.57 4.96 20.75
CA LEU A 74 -12.03 6.36 20.83
C LEU A 74 -13.56 6.45 20.80
N GLU A 75 -14.19 5.72 19.87
CA GLU A 75 -15.65 5.64 19.77
C GLU A 75 -16.28 4.99 21.02
N GLY A 76 -15.66 3.93 21.55
CA GLY A 76 -16.10 3.28 22.79
C GLY A 76 -16.03 4.19 24.01
N MET A 77 -15.00 5.04 24.12
CA MET A 77 -14.90 6.05 25.17
C MET A 77 -16.02 7.10 25.05
N LEU A 78 -16.26 7.60 23.84
CA LEU A 78 -17.31 8.59 23.57
C LEU A 78 -18.72 8.06 23.87
N ARG A 79 -18.96 6.77 23.60
CA ARG A 79 -20.25 6.10 23.90
C ARG A 79 -20.49 5.92 25.40
N ARG A 80 -19.43 5.72 26.20
CA ARG A 80 -19.54 5.53 27.66
C ARG A 80 -19.72 6.86 28.38
N ASP A 81 -18.96 7.88 27.97
CA ASP A 81 -19.07 9.21 28.51
C ASP A 81 -18.90 10.26 27.39
N PRO A 82 -19.97 11.00 27.05
CA PRO A 82 -19.92 12.05 26.03
C PRO A 82 -18.92 13.16 26.32
N LYS A 83 -18.50 13.35 27.59
CA LYS A 83 -17.53 14.36 28.00
C LYS A 83 -16.10 13.81 28.14
N ALA A 84 -15.88 12.52 27.92
CA ALA A 84 -14.57 11.89 28.07
C ALA A 84 -13.50 12.58 27.20
N LEU A 85 -13.84 12.93 25.97
CA LEU A 85 -12.93 13.62 25.03
C LEU A 85 -12.82 15.13 25.27
N THR A 86 -13.63 15.71 26.17
CA THR A 86 -13.55 17.12 26.56
C THR A 86 -12.74 17.32 27.84
N SER A 87 -12.40 16.23 28.54
CA SER A 87 -11.47 16.25 29.66
C SER A 87 -10.04 16.56 29.17
N LYS A 88 -9.19 17.08 30.07
CA LYS A 88 -7.81 17.41 29.73
C LYS A 88 -7.05 16.18 29.19
N ASP A 89 -7.19 15.04 29.85
CA ASP A 89 -6.56 13.78 29.47
C ASP A 89 -7.10 13.26 28.11
N GLY A 90 -8.40 13.42 27.87
CA GLY A 90 -9.02 13.04 26.59
C GLY A 90 -8.57 13.91 25.42
N LEU A 91 -8.35 15.21 25.65
CA LEU A 91 -7.84 16.15 24.65
C LEU A 91 -6.37 15.86 24.31
N GLU A 92 -5.54 15.56 25.31
CA GLU A 92 -4.13 15.16 25.10
C GLU A 92 -4.04 13.87 24.27
N PHE A 93 -4.84 12.86 24.62
CA PHE A 93 -4.90 11.61 23.86
C PHE A 93 -5.41 11.81 22.42
N LEU A 94 -6.45 12.64 22.22
CA LEU A 94 -6.96 12.96 20.89
C LEU A 94 -5.90 13.68 20.04
N ALA A 95 -5.14 14.60 20.64
CA ALA A 95 -4.06 15.30 19.95
C ALA A 95 -2.93 14.35 19.52
N GLU A 96 -2.55 13.39 20.39
CA GLU A 96 -1.56 12.35 20.07
C GLU A 96 -2.03 11.46 18.91
N VAL A 97 -3.27 10.96 18.98
CA VAL A 97 -3.86 10.15 17.90
C VAL A 97 -3.93 10.96 16.61
N HIS A 98 -4.33 12.23 16.67
CA HIS A 98 -4.39 13.08 15.49
C HIS A 98 -3.01 13.28 14.86
N ALA A 99 -1.99 13.61 15.66
CA ALA A 99 -0.62 13.78 15.18
C ALA A 99 -0.07 12.48 14.54
N ALA A 100 -0.27 11.33 15.20
CA ALA A 100 0.13 10.03 14.67
C ALA A 100 -0.59 9.68 13.36
N THR A 101 -1.91 9.92 13.29
CA THR A 101 -2.71 9.64 12.08
C THR A 101 -2.32 10.54 10.90
N ALA A 102 -2.03 11.81 11.16
CA ALA A 102 -1.62 12.77 10.13
C ALA A 102 -0.28 12.37 9.51
N GLY A 103 0.73 12.06 10.33
CA GLY A 103 2.04 11.62 9.85
C GLY A 103 1.96 10.27 9.13
N LEU A 104 1.24 9.30 9.70
CA LEU A 104 1.13 7.97 9.13
C LEU A 104 0.43 7.96 7.77
N LYS A 105 -0.56 8.83 7.57
CA LYS A 105 -1.27 8.96 6.31
C LYS A 105 -0.37 9.34 5.14
N ALA A 106 0.52 10.31 5.33
CA ALA A 106 1.44 10.75 4.28
C ALA A 106 2.41 9.61 3.91
N VAL A 107 2.96 8.93 4.93
CA VAL A 107 3.82 7.76 4.75
C VAL A 107 3.10 6.62 4.02
N VAL A 108 1.86 6.29 4.41
CA VAL A 108 1.04 5.24 3.79
C VAL A 108 0.74 5.57 2.33
N ALA A 109 0.38 6.83 2.03
CA ALA A 109 0.07 7.26 0.67
C ALA A 109 1.32 7.17 -0.23
N ALA A 110 2.45 7.71 0.22
CA ALA A 110 3.71 7.67 -0.52
C ALA A 110 4.20 6.23 -0.74
N ALA A 111 4.18 5.39 0.31
CA ALA A 111 4.56 3.99 0.21
C ALA A 111 3.66 3.22 -0.78
N SER A 112 2.35 3.52 -0.79
CA SER A 112 1.40 2.86 -1.69
C SER A 112 1.61 3.25 -3.15
N ALA A 113 1.76 4.56 -3.42
CA ALA A 113 2.03 5.05 -4.77
C ALA A 113 3.34 4.47 -5.34
N ASN A 114 4.41 4.49 -4.54
CA ASN A 114 5.71 3.94 -4.92
C ASN A 114 5.66 2.42 -5.14
N GLY A 115 4.93 1.69 -4.29
CA GLY A 115 4.75 0.24 -4.42
C GLY A 115 4.05 -0.14 -5.72
N ILE A 116 2.95 0.54 -6.07
CA ILE A 116 2.19 0.29 -7.29
C ILE A 116 3.02 0.62 -8.54
N GLU A 117 3.74 1.75 -8.53
CA GLU A 117 4.62 2.12 -9.64
C GLU A 117 5.79 1.14 -9.81
N THR A 118 6.32 0.60 -8.71
CA THR A 118 7.33 -0.46 -8.76
C THR A 118 6.76 -1.73 -9.40
N CYS A 119 5.57 -2.18 -9.00
CA CYS A 119 4.88 -3.31 -9.62
C CYS A 119 4.62 -3.10 -11.11
N ARG A 120 4.28 -1.87 -11.52
CA ARG A 120 4.11 -1.49 -12.94
C ARG A 120 5.41 -1.66 -13.72
N LYS A 121 6.53 -1.18 -13.17
CA LYS A 121 7.87 -1.33 -13.77
C LYS A 121 8.31 -2.79 -13.86
N LEU A 122 8.00 -3.60 -12.85
CA LEU A 122 8.30 -5.05 -12.82
C LEU A 122 7.57 -5.84 -13.92
N CYS A 123 6.45 -5.31 -14.44
CA CYS A 123 5.73 -5.90 -15.57
C CYS A 123 6.27 -5.46 -16.95
N GLY A 124 7.35 -4.65 -16.97
CA GLY A 124 7.96 -4.15 -18.21
C GLY A 124 6.97 -3.34 -19.07
N GLY A 125 7.08 -3.47 -20.40
CA GLY A 125 6.20 -2.77 -21.34
C GLY A 125 4.71 -3.14 -21.19
N HIS A 126 4.40 -4.38 -20.80
CA HIS A 126 3.02 -4.82 -20.59
C HIS A 126 2.38 -4.13 -19.37
N GLY A 127 3.17 -3.72 -18.39
CA GLY A 127 2.72 -2.90 -17.26
C GLY A 127 2.31 -1.48 -17.64
N TYR A 128 2.71 -0.97 -18.81
CA TYR A 128 2.25 0.32 -19.31
C TYR A 128 0.84 0.25 -19.94
N SER A 129 0.43 -0.93 -20.40
CA SER A 129 -0.89 -1.11 -21.00
C SER A 129 -2.00 -0.91 -19.97
N ALA A 130 -3.05 -0.19 -20.36
CA ALA A 130 -4.27 -0.04 -19.54
C ALA A 130 -4.92 -1.40 -19.23
N LEU A 131 -4.71 -2.42 -20.06
CA LEU A 131 -5.19 -3.79 -19.83
C LEU A 131 -4.57 -4.44 -18.59
N SER A 132 -3.40 -3.99 -18.15
CA SER A 132 -2.79 -4.49 -16.91
C SER A 132 -3.49 -3.97 -15.64
N GLY A 133 -4.29 -2.90 -15.75
CA GLY A 133 -4.93 -2.22 -14.62
C GLY A 133 -3.99 -1.44 -13.70
N LEU A 134 -2.67 -1.65 -13.79
CA LEU A 134 -1.67 -0.98 -12.95
C LEU A 134 -1.57 0.53 -13.19
N PRO A 135 -1.63 1.06 -14.44
CA PRO A 135 -1.59 2.50 -14.68
C PRO A 135 -2.78 3.24 -14.05
N THR A 136 -3.98 2.67 -14.16
CA THR A 136 -5.19 3.25 -13.57
C THR A 136 -5.09 3.30 -12.05
N MET A 137 -4.66 2.19 -11.43
CA MET A 137 -4.41 2.15 -9.99
C MET A 137 -3.37 3.21 -9.58
N ALA A 138 -2.26 3.31 -10.30
CA ALA A 138 -1.19 4.27 -9.98
C ALA A 138 -1.73 5.72 -9.94
N VAL A 139 -2.54 6.12 -10.92
CA VAL A 139 -3.15 7.46 -10.97
C VAL A 139 -4.10 7.69 -9.78
N ASP A 140 -4.93 6.71 -9.45
CA ASP A 140 -5.86 6.81 -8.31
C ASP A 140 -5.12 7.02 -6.99
N TYR A 141 -4.04 6.27 -6.72
CA TYR A 141 -3.26 6.42 -5.48
C TYR A 141 -2.33 7.63 -5.49
N LEU A 142 -1.92 8.14 -6.65
CA LEU A 142 -1.16 9.39 -6.74
C LEU A 142 -1.99 10.57 -6.21
N SER A 143 -3.30 10.55 -6.47
CA SER A 143 -4.21 11.58 -5.94
C SER A 143 -4.27 11.56 -4.41
N ALA A 144 -4.16 10.38 -3.78
CA ALA A 144 -4.18 10.25 -2.32
C ALA A 144 -2.96 10.89 -1.63
N VAL A 145 -1.85 11.10 -2.35
CA VAL A 145 -0.66 11.79 -1.85
C VAL A 145 -0.88 13.31 -1.78
N THR A 146 -1.76 13.87 -2.61
CA THR A 146 -1.94 15.33 -2.74
C THR A 146 -3.24 15.83 -2.11
N LEU A 147 -4.31 15.03 -2.12
CA LEU A 147 -5.68 15.52 -1.89
C LEU A 147 -5.95 15.99 -0.45
N GLU A 148 -5.19 15.52 0.54
CA GLU A 148 -5.53 15.73 1.94
C GLU A 148 -4.36 16.22 2.83
N GLY A 149 -3.47 17.01 2.24
CA GLY A 149 -2.37 17.73 2.91
C GLY A 149 -1.00 17.19 2.49
N THR A 150 -0.20 18.07 1.88
CA THR A 150 1.20 17.80 1.51
C THR A 150 2.10 17.82 2.74
N GLU A 151 3.16 16.99 2.70
CA GLU A 151 4.33 17.09 3.59
C GLU A 151 4.90 18.52 3.65
#